data_AF-A0A2S4W2A5-F1
#
_entry.id   AF-A0A2S4W2A5-F1
#
_cell.length_a   1.000
_cell.length_b   1.000
_cell.length_c   1.000
_cell.angle_alpha   90.00
_cell.angle_beta   90.00
_cell.angle_gamma   90.00
#
_symmetry.space_group_name_H-M   'P 1'
#
loop_
_entity.id
_entity.type
_entity.pdbx_description
1 polymer ?
#
loop_
_entity_poly.entity_id
_entity_poly.type
_entity_poly.pdbx_seq_one_letter_code
_entity_poly.pdbx_strand_id
1 'polypeptide(L)'
;MAHTTRSPQGSAAPKNLTIAQKEWLDRVIACMKKQIDTELEPDNDARTPLEKVLADDRALKNIHYYYDGVMQEAQFMQLGSSQMPNFYALWVARRAELGRGPPLMKEQTTVFNSAIATGEIPAGEGE
;
A
#
# COMPACT_ATOMS: atom_id res chain seq x y z
N MET A 1 22.09 36.53 32.50
CA MET A 1 21.91 36.49 31.03
C MET A 1 21.66 35.04 30.64
N ALA A 2 20.41 34.69 30.34
CA ALA A 2 20.03 33.36 29.88
C ALA A 2 19.69 33.48 28.39
N HIS A 3 20.55 32.95 27.53
CA HIS A 3 20.27 32.88 26.11
C HIS A 3 19.34 31.70 25.87
N THR A 4 18.03 31.97 25.81
CA THR A 4 17.05 31.01 25.35
C THR A 4 17.15 30.95 23.83
N THR A 5 17.87 29.96 23.30
CA THR A 5 17.86 29.67 21.88
C THR A 5 16.52 29.05 21.53
N ARG A 6 15.60 29.88 21.04
CA ARG A 6 14.33 29.46 20.45
C ARG A 6 14.65 28.61 19.21
N SER A 7 14.35 27.31 19.28
CA SER A 7 14.38 26.44 18.09
C SER A 7 13.55 27.09 16.99
N PRO A 8 14.05 27.20 15.75
CA PRO A 8 13.23 27.69 14.66
C PRO A 8 12.12 26.68 14.47
N GLN A 9 10.92 27.10 14.85
CA GLN A 9 9.65 26.49 14.53
C GLN A 9 9.62 26.39 13.01
N GLY A 10 9.98 25.21 12.50
CA GLY A 10 10.14 24.95 11.07
C GLY A 10 8.82 25.19 10.39
N SER A 11 8.69 26.36 9.79
CA SER A 11 7.66 26.71 8.82
C SER A 11 7.55 25.56 7.83
N ALA A 12 6.46 24.81 7.87
CA ALA A 12 6.10 23.83 6.85
C ALA A 12 5.64 24.58 5.59
N ALA A 13 6.55 25.33 4.98
CA ALA A 13 6.39 25.75 3.60
C ALA A 13 6.50 24.47 2.74
N PRO A 14 5.63 24.29 1.73
CA PRO A 14 5.74 23.16 0.82
C PRO A 14 7.13 23.18 0.18
N LYS A 15 7.98 22.21 0.56
CA LYS A 15 9.32 22.07 0.01
C LYS A 15 9.16 21.62 -1.45
N ASN A 16 9.50 22.50 -2.39
CA ASN A 16 9.54 22.13 -3.79
C ASN A 16 10.55 20.98 -3.97
N LEU A 17 10.08 19.85 -4.49
CA LEU A 17 10.91 18.68 -4.74
C LEU A 17 11.97 18.99 -5.80
N THR A 18 13.21 18.57 -5.55
CA THR A 18 14.27 18.61 -6.56
C THR A 18 13.96 17.63 -7.70
N ILE A 19 14.61 17.81 -8.85
CA ILE A 19 14.47 16.88 -9.99
C ILE A 19 14.81 15.45 -9.55
N ALA A 20 15.93 15.27 -8.85
CA ALA A 20 16.36 13.96 -8.36
C ALA A 20 15.35 13.32 -7.38
N GLN A 21 14.74 14.11 -6.50
CA GLN A 21 13.69 13.62 -5.60
C GLN A 21 12.44 13.18 -6.36
N LYS A 22 12.03 13.93 -7.38
CA LYS A 22 10.89 13.54 -8.24
C LYS A 22 11.17 12.25 -8.99
N GLU A 23 12.33 12.15 -9.64
CA GLU A 23 12.73 10.95 -10.38
C GLU A 23 12.82 9.72 -9.47
N TRP A 24 13.31 9.88 -8.25
CA TRP A 24 13.34 8.78 -7.27
C TRP A 24 11.92 8.39 -6.83
N LEU A 25 11.05 9.35 -6.51
CA LEU A 25 9.65 9.08 -6.18
C LEU A 25 8.91 8.37 -7.32
N ASP A 26 9.13 8.78 -8.56
CA ASP A 26 8.52 8.16 -9.74
C ASP A 26 8.96 6.70 -9.88
N ARG A 27 10.24 6.39 -9.61
CA ARG A 27 10.75 5.00 -9.59
C ARG A 27 10.12 4.17 -8.47
N VAL A 28 9.97 4.75 -7.28
CA VAL A 28 9.32 4.09 -6.15
C VAL A 28 7.86 3.78 -6.48
N ILE A 29 7.12 4.76 -7.02
CA ILE A 29 5.72 4.58 -7.47
C ILE A 29 5.63 3.50 -8.54
N ALA A 30 6.52 3.51 -9.53
CA ALA A 30 6.54 2.50 -10.59
C ALA A 30 6.82 1.10 -10.04
N CYS A 31 7.74 0.98 -9.07
CA CYS A 31 8.02 -0.28 -8.39
C CYS A 31 6.80 -0.80 -7.61
N MET A 32 6.17 0.07 -6.83
CA MET A 32 4.95 -0.24 -6.07
C MET A 32 3.81 -0.69 -6.99
N LYS A 33 3.55 0.05 -8.07
CA LYS A 33 2.52 -0.31 -9.06
C LYS A 33 2.82 -1.66 -9.68
N LYS A 34 4.06 -1.90 -10.12
CA LYS A 34 4.46 -3.19 -10.68
C LYS A 34 4.18 -4.33 -9.72
N GLN A 35 4.51 -4.18 -8.44
CA GLN A 35 4.24 -5.21 -7.45
C GLN A 35 2.73 -5.47 -7.28
N ILE A 36 1.92 -4.41 -7.21
CA ILE A 36 0.46 -4.53 -7.17
C ILE A 36 -0.03 -5.29 -8.40
N ASP A 37 0.39 -4.88 -9.59
CA ASP A 37 -0.07 -5.45 -10.85
C ASP A 37 0.33 -6.92 -11.04
N THR A 38 1.40 -7.38 -10.39
CA THR A 38 1.87 -8.77 -10.52
C THR A 38 1.42 -9.68 -9.38
N GLU A 39 1.36 -9.19 -8.15
CA GLU A 39 1.16 -10.03 -6.95
C GLU A 39 -0.22 -9.86 -6.31
N LEU A 40 -0.76 -8.64 -6.31
CA LEU A 40 -1.98 -8.32 -5.57
C LEU A 40 -3.21 -8.26 -6.48
N GLU A 41 -3.10 -7.55 -7.60
CA GLU A 41 -4.20 -7.28 -8.52
C GLU A 41 -3.78 -7.49 -9.98
N PRO A 42 -3.43 -8.73 -10.37
CA PRO A 42 -3.23 -9.05 -11.77
C PRO A 42 -4.54 -8.91 -12.55
N ASP A 43 -4.40 -8.57 -13.84
CA ASP A 43 -5.54 -8.47 -14.77
C ASP A 43 -6.31 -9.79 -14.85
N ASN A 44 -5.56 -10.89 -15.05
CA ASN A 44 -6.10 -12.25 -15.10
C ASN A 44 -5.76 -12.98 -13.80
N ASP A 45 -6.55 -12.69 -12.76
CA ASP A 45 -6.39 -13.29 -11.45
C ASP A 45 -7.09 -14.66 -11.42
N ALA A 46 -6.31 -15.74 -11.47
CA ALA A 46 -6.84 -17.11 -11.42
C ALA A 46 -7.15 -17.60 -9.99
N ARG A 47 -6.84 -16.79 -8.97
CA ARG A 47 -7.12 -17.14 -7.57
C ARG A 47 -8.62 -17.12 -7.31
N THR A 48 -9.07 -18.09 -6.53
CA THR A 48 -10.42 -18.07 -5.96
C THR A 48 -10.62 -16.83 -5.07
N PRO A 49 -11.86 -16.40 -4.82
CA PRO A 49 -12.14 -15.30 -3.91
C PRO A 49 -11.54 -15.50 -2.50
N LEU A 50 -11.49 -16.73 -2.00
CA LEU A 50 -10.88 -17.04 -0.71
C LEU A 50 -9.36 -16.88 -0.73
N GLU A 51 -8.68 -17.44 -1.73
CA GLU A 51 -7.23 -17.30 -1.89
C GLU A 51 -6.83 -15.84 -2.04
N LYS A 52 -7.63 -15.05 -2.75
CA LYS A 52 -7.43 -13.62 -2.89
C LYS A 52 -7.53 -12.90 -1.55
N VAL A 53 -8.57 -13.16 -0.77
CA VAL A 53 -8.74 -12.55 0.56
C VAL A 53 -7.61 -12.93 1.53
N LEU A 54 -7.12 -14.17 1.47
CA LEU A 54 -5.96 -14.60 2.26
C LEU A 54 -4.66 -13.92 1.80
N ALA A 55 -4.48 -13.75 0.49
CA ALA A 55 -3.35 -13.01 -0.06
C ALA A 55 -3.40 -11.53 0.34
N ASP A 56 -4.58 -10.91 0.28
CA ASP A 56 -4.80 -9.51 0.68
C ASP A 56 -4.46 -9.30 2.17
N ASP A 57 -4.95 -10.17 3.07
CA ASP A 57 -4.63 -10.13 4.51
C ASP A 57 -3.13 -10.30 4.77
N ARG A 58 -2.47 -11.21 4.04
CA ARG A 58 -1.03 -11.41 4.12
C ARG A 58 -0.26 -10.17 3.65
N ALA A 59 -0.68 -9.55 2.56
CA ALA A 59 -0.04 -8.35 2.03
C ALA A 59 -0.18 -7.16 2.99
N LEU A 60 -1.38 -6.96 3.56
CA LEU A 60 -1.62 -5.91 4.55
C LEU A 60 -0.75 -6.08 5.81
N LYS A 61 -0.60 -7.31 6.31
CA LYS A 61 0.25 -7.58 7.48
C LYS A 61 1.73 -7.30 7.23
N ASN A 62 2.20 -7.59 6.02
CA ASN A 62 3.62 -7.47 5.68
C ASN A 62 3.95 -6.15 4.97
N ILE A 63 2.99 -5.24 4.85
CA ILE A 63 3.14 -4.00 4.09
C ILE A 63 4.36 -3.21 4.56
N HIS A 64 4.62 -3.13 5.87
CA HIS A 64 5.75 -2.41 6.44
C HIS A 64 7.12 -2.91 5.95
N TYR A 65 7.30 -4.22 5.77
CA TYR A 65 8.56 -4.80 5.28
C TYR A 65 8.92 -4.32 3.87
N TYR A 66 7.92 -4.08 3.02
CA TYR A 66 8.17 -3.56 1.67
C TYR A 66 8.56 -2.08 1.67
N TYR A 67 8.23 -1.34 2.74
CA TYR A 67 8.39 0.11 2.79
C TYR A 67 9.48 0.62 3.73
N ASP A 68 9.96 -0.18 4.67
CA ASP A 68 10.98 0.26 5.62
C ASP A 68 12.25 0.78 4.92
N GLY A 69 12.73 0.08 3.87
CA GLY A 69 13.88 0.53 3.08
C GLY A 69 13.62 1.83 2.31
N VAL A 70 12.44 1.93 1.66
CA VAL A 70 12.01 3.13 0.94
C VAL A 70 11.88 4.33 1.88
N MET A 71 11.38 4.10 3.09
CA MET A 71 11.28 5.13 4.13
C MET A 71 12.65 5.57 4.65
N GLN A 72 13.62 4.66 4.76
CA GLN A 72 15.00 5.02 5.11
C GLN A 72 15.67 5.86 4.02
N GLU A 73 15.55 5.46 2.75
CA GLU A 73 16.06 6.24 1.62
C GLU A 73 15.43 7.63 1.55
N ALA A 74 14.12 7.73 1.79
CA ALA A 74 13.40 9.00 1.86
C ALA A 74 13.95 9.94 2.94
N GLN A 75 14.32 9.40 4.11
CA GLN A 75 14.93 10.18 5.19
C GLN A 75 16.28 10.74 4.77
N PHE A 76 17.12 9.97 4.08
CA PHE A 76 18.39 10.47 3.51
C PHE A 76 18.16 11.59 2.49
N MET A 77 17.09 11.49 1.71
CA MET A 77 16.69 12.54 0.75
C MET A 77 15.93 13.70 1.39
N GLN A 78 15.75 13.71 2.72
CA GLN A 78 14.99 14.73 3.46
C GLN A 78 13.56 14.92 2.94
N LEU A 79 12.91 13.83 2.55
CA LEU A 79 11.51 13.77 2.17
C LEU A 79 10.66 13.58 3.43
N GLY A 80 9.58 14.37 3.54
CA GLY A 80 8.60 14.21 4.59
C GLY A 80 7.70 13.00 4.35
N SER A 81 7.11 12.43 5.41
CA SER A 81 6.15 11.33 5.31
C SER A 81 4.96 11.65 4.40
N SER A 82 4.52 12.92 4.36
CA SER A 82 3.45 13.38 3.47
C SER A 82 3.84 13.42 1.99
N GLN A 83 5.12 13.35 1.67
CA GLN A 83 5.64 13.31 0.30
C GLN A 83 5.84 11.87 -0.19
N MET A 84 5.70 10.89 0.70
CA MET A 84 5.90 9.49 0.36
C MET A 84 4.67 8.92 -0.34
N PRO A 85 4.85 8.12 -1.41
CA PRO A 85 3.75 7.41 -2.03
C PRO A 85 3.11 6.45 -1.02
N ASN A 86 1.77 6.45 -1.03
CA ASN A 86 0.97 5.57 -0.20
C ASN A 86 0.59 4.32 -0.99
N PHE A 87 1.21 3.19 -0.64
CA PHE A 87 0.95 1.92 -1.30
C PHE A 87 -0.52 1.49 -1.23
N TYR A 88 -1.16 1.62 -0.06
CA TYR A 88 -2.55 1.25 0.10
C TYR A 88 -3.45 2.08 -0.83
N ALA A 89 -3.17 3.38 -0.97
CA ALA A 89 -3.89 4.23 -1.93
C ALA A 89 -3.67 3.80 -3.39
N LEU A 90 -2.44 3.44 -3.77
CA LEU A 90 -2.14 2.93 -5.11
C LEU A 90 -2.85 1.59 -5.38
N TRP A 91 -2.92 0.71 -4.38
CA TRP A 91 -3.60 -0.57 -4.50
C TRP A 91 -5.12 -0.39 -4.63
N VAL A 92 -5.73 0.47 -3.81
CA VAL A 92 -7.15 0.83 -3.93
C VAL A 92 -7.44 1.42 -5.31
N ALA A 93 -6.57 2.31 -5.82
CA ALA A 93 -6.73 2.88 -7.16
C ALA A 93 -6.70 1.79 -8.24
N ARG A 94 -5.76 0.84 -8.17
CA ARG A 94 -5.69 -0.27 -9.12
C ARG A 94 -6.93 -1.16 -9.08
N ARG A 95 -7.46 -1.45 -7.89
CA ARG A 95 -8.73 -2.19 -7.77
C ARG A 95 -9.89 -1.45 -8.41
N ALA A 96 -9.98 -0.13 -8.21
CA ALA A 96 -10.99 0.69 -8.85
C ALA A 96 -10.88 0.67 -10.38
N GLU A 97 -9.66 0.71 -10.95
CA GLU A 97 -9.44 0.55 -12.39
C GLU A 97 -9.94 -0.79 -12.93
N LEU A 98 -9.85 -1.85 -12.13
CA LEU A 98 -10.31 -3.20 -12.47
C LEU A 98 -11.79 -3.44 -12.14
N GLY A 99 -12.52 -2.43 -11.67
CA GLY A 99 -13.92 -2.57 -11.24
C GLY A 99 -14.10 -3.39 -9.95
N ARG A 100 -13.03 -3.56 -9.16
CA ARG A 100 -13.02 -4.33 -7.92
C ARG A 100 -13.27 -3.38 -6.73
N GLY A 101 -14.06 -3.81 -5.73
CA GLY A 101 -14.25 -3.07 -4.46
C GLY A 101 -12.94 -2.91 -3.68
N PRO A 102 -12.89 -2.20 -2.54
CA PRO A 102 -11.66 -2.03 -1.76
C PRO A 102 -11.06 -3.39 -1.30
N PRO A 103 -9.76 -3.47 -0.98
CA PRO A 103 -9.17 -4.66 -0.36
C PRO A 103 -9.94 -5.04 0.91
N LEU A 104 -10.36 -6.30 1.03
CA LEU A 104 -11.14 -6.78 2.16
C LEU A 104 -10.27 -7.63 3.10
N MET A 105 -10.41 -7.38 4.41
CA MET A 105 -9.85 -8.27 5.42
C MET A 105 -10.69 -9.54 5.51
N LYS A 106 -10.04 -10.67 5.81
CA LYS A 106 -10.71 -11.98 5.88
C LYS A 106 -11.90 -12.01 6.83
N GLU A 107 -11.82 -11.29 7.96
CA GLU A 107 -12.87 -11.22 8.96
C GLU A 107 -14.15 -10.54 8.44
N GLN A 108 -14.04 -9.73 7.37
CA GLN A 108 -15.16 -9.00 6.77
C GLN A 108 -15.80 -9.74 5.59
N THR A 109 -15.26 -10.89 5.18
CA THR A 109 -15.69 -11.59 3.97
C THR A 109 -16.59 -12.78 4.28
N THR A 110 -17.81 -12.78 3.75
CA THR A 110 -18.77 -13.89 3.88
C THR A 110 -18.21 -15.22 3.40
N VAL A 111 -17.46 -15.25 2.29
CA VAL A 111 -16.79 -16.46 1.77
C VAL A 111 -15.82 -17.06 2.79
N PHE A 112 -15.03 -16.23 3.45
CA PHE A 112 -14.11 -16.69 4.50
C PHE A 112 -14.87 -17.20 5.73
N ASN A 113 -15.88 -16.45 6.18
CA ASN A 113 -16.70 -16.84 7.33
C ASN A 113 -17.47 -18.15 7.07
N SER A 114 -17.99 -18.34 5.85
CA SER A 114 -18.62 -19.58 5.42
C SER A 114 -17.62 -20.73 5.40
N ALA A 115 -16.43 -20.53 4.83
CA ALA A 115 -15.39 -21.56 4.78
C ALA A 115 -14.94 -22.03 6.18
N ILE A 116 -14.87 -21.11 7.14
CA ILE A 116 -14.60 -21.44 8.55
C ILE A 116 -15.75 -22.24 9.17
N ALA A 117 -17.00 -21.90 8.86
CA ALA A 117 -18.18 -22.55 9.42
C ALA A 117 -18.40 -23.97 8.86
N THR A 118 -18.10 -24.21 7.58
CA THR A 118 -18.30 -25.52 6.93
C THR A 118 -17.07 -26.41 6.95
N GLY A 119 -15.87 -25.88 7.20
CA GLY A 119 -14.62 -26.63 7.07
C GLY A 119 -14.25 -27.00 5.62
N GLU A 120 -15.01 -26.48 4.66
CA GLU A 120 -14.84 -26.68 3.23
C GLU A 120 -14.64 -25.31 2.58
N ILE A 121 -13.76 -25.21 1.58
CA ILE A 121 -13.60 -23.99 0.80
C ILE A 121 -14.67 -24.02 -0.30
N PRO A 122 -15.76 -23.22 -0.20
CA PRO A 122 -16.70 -23.14 -1.32
C PRO A 122 -15.97 -22.50 -2.49
N ALA A 123 -16.04 -23.14 -3.66
CA ALA A 123 -15.62 -22.52 -4.91
C ALA A 123 -16.47 -21.26 -5.07
N GLY A 124 -15.83 -20.09 -5.01
CA GLY A 124 -16.55 -18.82 -5.02
C GLY A 124 -17.41 -18.71 -6.28
N GLU A 125 -18.71 -18.51 -6.09
CA GLU A 125 -19.61 -18.16 -7.18
C GLU A 125 -19.20 -16.77 -7.68
N GLY A 126 -18.87 -16.72 -8.98
CA GLY A 126 -18.62 -15.46 -9.66
C GLY A 126 -19.93 -14.70 -9.80
N GLU A 127 -19.95 -13.47 -9.31
CA GLU A 127 -20.84 -12.40 -9.76
C GLU A 127 -20.01 -11.20 -10.22
#